data_AF-A0A9E8J7S4-F1
#
_entry.id   AF-A0A9E8J7S4-F1
#
_cell.length_a   1.000
_cell.length_b   1.000
_cell.length_c   1.000
_cell.angle_alpha   90.00
_cell.angle_beta   90.00
_cell.angle_gamma   90.00
#
_symmetry.space_group_name_H-M   'P 1'
#
loop_
_entity.id
_entity.type
_entity.pdbx_description
1 polymer ?
#
loop_
_entity_poly.entity_id
_entity_poly.type
_entity_poly.pdbx_seq_one_letter_code
_entity_poly.pdbx_strand_id
1 'polypeptide(L)'
;MKRFFSPLVLGALLIVSTTTFSACQQQTDPVPEKQPEAAEAPKIPAETNTGSVPESNPEIIAQKEAAEAARQEAETIYQNNCQSCHSMTPPAISAPPIVALAGQYRARYSKKAGAVADMVSFMKEPSVGKSILGSSTFERFGLMPAISLPDEELEKVAGWLWDQYDPNFQGGGDCQ
;
A
#
# COMPACT_ATOMS: atom_id res chain seq x y z
N MET A 1 23.93 40.29 55.79
CA MET A 1 24.41 39.21 56.66
C MET A 1 24.55 37.93 55.84
N LYS A 2 25.76 37.36 55.85
CA LYS A 2 26.20 36.00 55.48
C LYS A 2 25.59 35.32 54.23
N ARG A 3 26.33 35.51 53.14
CA ARG A 3 26.49 34.58 52.02
C ARG A 3 26.99 33.23 52.54
N PHE A 4 26.44 32.12 52.05
CA PHE A 4 27.09 30.81 52.11
C PHE A 4 27.28 30.29 50.69
N PHE A 5 28.51 30.48 50.22
CA PHE A 5 29.14 29.72 49.15
C PHE A 5 29.37 28.28 49.66
N SER A 6 29.16 27.28 48.81
CA SER A 6 29.74 25.94 48.99
C SER A 6 30.29 25.42 47.66
N PRO A 7 31.44 24.74 47.63
CA PRO A 7 32.28 24.64 46.44
C PRO A 7 32.16 23.32 45.68
N LEU A 8 32.35 23.45 44.37
CA LEU A 8 33.21 22.66 43.49
C LEU A 8 33.68 21.26 44.00
N VAL A 9 33.25 20.20 43.32
CA VAL A 9 34.08 19.00 43.11
C VAL A 9 34.07 18.64 41.64
N LEU A 10 35.23 18.85 41.03
CA LEU A 10 35.67 18.34 39.73
C LEU A 10 35.68 16.81 39.75
N GLY A 11 35.09 16.18 38.74
CA GLY A 11 35.18 14.75 38.49
C GLY A 11 35.12 14.47 37.01
N ALA A 12 36.25 14.64 36.32
CA ALA A 12 36.44 14.17 34.96
C ALA A 12 36.57 12.64 34.98
N LEU A 13 35.75 11.95 34.19
CA LEU A 13 36.06 10.59 33.75
C LEU A 13 35.62 10.43 32.29
N LEU A 14 36.60 10.66 31.41
CA LEU A 14 36.55 10.29 30.00
C LEU A 14 36.69 8.77 29.93
N ILE A 15 35.60 8.08 29.60
CA ILE A 15 35.66 6.69 29.15
C ILE A 15 35.51 6.70 27.63
N VAL A 16 36.66 6.68 26.96
CA VAL A 16 36.79 6.42 25.54
C VAL A 16 36.59 4.91 25.36
N SER A 17 35.35 4.49 25.14
CA SER A 17 35.05 3.13 24.71
C SER A 17 35.19 3.07 23.19
N THR A 18 36.33 2.62 22.72
CA THR A 18 36.56 2.24 21.32
C THR A 18 35.72 1.00 21.01
N THR A 19 34.52 1.18 20.47
CA THR A 19 33.79 0.09 19.82
C THR A 19 34.46 -0.18 18.47
N THR A 20 35.30 -1.20 18.45
CA THR A 20 35.77 -1.85 17.23
C THR A 20 34.56 -2.48 16.54
N PHE A 21 33.94 -1.76 15.60
CA PHE A 21 32.99 -2.36 14.68
C PHE A 21 33.77 -3.23 13.68
N SER A 22 33.79 -4.52 14.00
CA SER A 22 34.30 -5.58 13.15
C SER A 22 33.55 -5.58 11.82
N ALA A 23 34.31 -5.53 10.74
CA ALA A 23 33.82 -5.70 9.38
C ALA A 23 33.06 -7.03 9.25
N CYS A 24 31.79 -6.99 8.86
CA CYS A 24 31.12 -8.14 8.25
C CYS A 24 31.65 -8.26 6.82
N GLN A 25 32.74 -9.01 6.67
CA GLN A 25 33.08 -9.59 5.39
C GLN A 25 32.11 -10.73 5.07
N GLN A 26 31.72 -10.77 3.80
CA GLN A 26 31.05 -11.88 3.14
C GLN A 26 31.79 -13.19 3.45
N GLN A 27 31.03 -14.21 3.83
CA GLN A 27 31.46 -15.60 3.78
C GLN A 27 30.50 -16.33 2.84
N THR A 28 30.90 -16.39 1.58
CA THR A 28 30.67 -17.56 0.74
C THR A 28 31.55 -18.68 1.28
N ASP A 29 30.99 -19.86 1.51
CA ASP A 29 31.56 -21.13 1.02
C ASP A 29 30.69 -22.34 1.44
N PRO A 30 30.88 -23.49 0.75
CA PRO A 30 29.80 -24.38 0.28
C PRO A 30 29.58 -25.59 1.20
N VAL A 31 28.71 -26.53 0.78
CA VAL A 31 28.65 -28.00 1.06
C VAL A 31 27.17 -28.46 1.20
N PRO A 32 26.75 -29.67 0.76
CA PRO A 32 27.03 -30.41 -0.47
C PRO A 32 25.74 -30.92 -1.16
N GLU A 33 25.90 -31.39 -2.39
CA GLU A 33 24.92 -32.16 -3.16
C GLU A 33 24.47 -33.45 -2.46
N LYS A 34 23.15 -33.67 -2.34
CA LYS A 34 22.55 -35.02 -2.34
C LYS A 34 21.07 -35.01 -2.73
N GLN A 35 20.81 -35.39 -3.97
CA GLN A 35 19.52 -35.95 -4.44
C GLN A 35 19.34 -37.38 -3.91
N PRO A 36 18.09 -37.81 -3.66
CA PRO A 36 17.47 -38.83 -4.52
C PRO A 36 16.00 -38.49 -4.81
N GLU A 37 15.57 -38.52 -6.07
CA GLU A 37 15.00 -39.69 -6.78
C GLU A 37 13.48 -39.83 -6.59
N ALA A 38 12.79 -39.49 -7.70
CA ALA A 38 11.56 -40.05 -8.23
C ALA A 38 10.37 -40.36 -7.30
N ALA A 39 9.31 -39.56 -7.47
CA ALA A 39 7.94 -40.04 -7.44
C ALA A 39 7.14 -39.35 -8.55
N GLU A 40 7.13 -40.02 -9.69
CA GLU A 40 6.06 -40.15 -10.69
C GLU A 40 5.07 -38.99 -10.88
N ALA A 41 5.24 -38.30 -12.01
CA ALA A 41 4.25 -37.40 -12.59
C ALA A 41 3.02 -38.20 -13.09
N PRO A 42 1.80 -37.89 -12.63
CA PRO A 42 0.60 -38.29 -13.37
C PRO A 42 0.55 -37.45 -14.65
N LYS A 43 0.56 -38.14 -15.79
CA LYS A 43 0.25 -37.55 -17.09
C LYS A 43 -1.19 -37.04 -17.04
N ILE A 44 -1.38 -35.75 -16.81
CA ILE A 44 -2.67 -35.11 -17.09
C ILE A 44 -2.58 -34.62 -18.54
N PRO A 45 -3.42 -35.16 -19.44
CA PRO A 45 -3.39 -34.79 -20.85
C PRO A 45 -3.65 -33.29 -20.99
N ALA A 46 -2.91 -32.69 -21.92
CA ALA A 46 -3.21 -31.39 -22.49
C ALA A 46 -4.60 -31.47 -23.16
N GLU A 47 -5.64 -31.30 -22.37
CA GLU A 47 -6.95 -30.94 -22.88
C GLU A 47 -6.92 -29.45 -23.17
N THR A 48 -6.54 -29.17 -24.42
CA THR A 48 -6.94 -28.00 -25.16
C THR A 48 -8.43 -27.76 -24.96
N ASN A 49 -8.80 -26.93 -23.99
CA ASN A 49 -10.10 -26.28 -24.02
C ASN A 49 -9.93 -24.94 -24.75
N THR A 50 -9.79 -25.06 -26.08
CA THR A 50 -10.48 -24.15 -26.99
C THR A 50 -11.98 -24.33 -26.74
N GLY A 51 -12.45 -23.77 -25.64
CA GLY A 51 -13.86 -23.70 -25.29
C GLY A 51 -14.42 -22.42 -25.90
N SER A 52 -15.12 -22.57 -27.01
CA SER A 52 -15.96 -21.56 -27.61
C SER A 52 -16.73 -20.79 -26.52
N VAL A 53 -16.54 -19.47 -26.49
CA VAL A 53 -17.31 -18.54 -25.67
C VAL A 53 -18.81 -18.76 -25.95
N PRO A 54 -19.66 -19.08 -24.96
CA PRO A 54 -21.08 -18.79 -25.08
C PRO A 54 -21.27 -17.35 -24.60
N GLU A 55 -21.03 -16.39 -25.49
CA GLU A 55 -21.23 -14.95 -25.27
C GLU A 55 -22.73 -14.57 -25.27
N SER A 56 -23.59 -15.40 -24.67
CA SER A 56 -25.05 -15.19 -24.73
C SER A 56 -25.85 -15.74 -23.55
N ASN A 57 -25.22 -16.08 -22.42
CA ASN A 57 -26.00 -16.34 -21.20
C ASN A 57 -26.56 -15.00 -20.66
N PRO A 58 -27.90 -14.80 -20.62
CA PRO A 58 -28.50 -13.56 -20.13
C PRO A 58 -28.09 -13.21 -18.69
N GLU A 59 -27.76 -14.20 -17.87
CA GLU A 59 -27.33 -13.98 -16.48
C GLU A 59 -25.94 -13.32 -16.39
N ILE A 60 -25.00 -13.70 -17.26
CA ILE A 60 -23.65 -13.12 -17.29
C ILE A 60 -23.67 -11.68 -17.82
N ILE A 61 -24.57 -11.40 -18.77
CA ILE A 61 -24.79 -10.05 -19.28
C ILE A 61 -25.32 -9.14 -18.17
N ALA A 62 -26.37 -9.58 -17.46
CA ALA A 62 -26.94 -8.83 -16.36
C ALA A 62 -25.91 -8.57 -15.22
N GLN A 63 -25.08 -9.57 -14.90
CA GLN A 63 -24.02 -9.41 -13.90
C GLN A 63 -22.95 -8.38 -14.34
N LYS A 64 -22.54 -8.41 -15.61
CA LYS A 64 -21.57 -7.45 -16.16
C LYS A 64 -22.14 -6.03 -16.19
N GLU A 65 -23.39 -5.88 -16.59
CA GLU A 65 -24.08 -4.58 -16.60
C GLU A 65 -24.21 -4.00 -15.19
N ALA A 66 -24.58 -4.83 -14.21
CA ALA A 66 -24.62 -4.43 -12.81
C ALA A 66 -23.23 -4.04 -12.27
N ALA A 67 -22.18 -4.78 -12.62
CA ALA A 67 -20.82 -4.45 -12.21
C ALA A 67 -20.33 -3.12 -12.83
N GLU A 68 -20.66 -2.86 -14.09
CA GLU A 68 -20.33 -1.60 -14.76
C GLU A 68 -21.11 -0.42 -14.17
N ALA A 69 -22.40 -0.59 -13.87
CA ALA A 69 -23.20 0.43 -13.19
C ALA A 69 -22.63 0.77 -11.80
N ALA A 70 -22.24 -0.25 -11.02
CA ALA A 70 -21.58 -0.05 -9.73
C ALA A 70 -20.22 0.65 -9.87
N ARG A 71 -19.45 0.34 -10.93
CA ARG A 71 -18.18 1.03 -11.23
C ARG A 71 -18.41 2.51 -11.54
N GLN A 72 -19.41 2.83 -12.34
CA GLN A 72 -19.77 4.21 -12.72
C GLN A 72 -20.29 5.02 -11.54
N GLU A 73 -21.07 4.40 -10.64
CA GLU A 73 -21.52 5.02 -9.40
C GLU A 73 -20.31 5.38 -8.51
N ALA A 74 -19.40 4.44 -8.29
CA ALA A 74 -18.20 4.68 -7.48
C ALA A 74 -17.27 5.74 -8.09
N GLU A 75 -17.12 5.75 -9.42
CA GLU A 75 -16.38 6.78 -10.13
C GLU A 75 -17.02 8.17 -9.96
N THR A 76 -18.35 8.25 -9.95
CA THR A 76 -19.08 9.49 -9.69
C THR A 76 -18.84 10.01 -8.26
N ILE A 77 -18.81 9.11 -7.26
CA ILE A 77 -18.46 9.46 -5.88
C ILE A 77 -17.05 10.06 -5.83
N TYR A 78 -16.08 9.44 -6.53
CA TYR A 78 -14.72 9.96 -6.63
C TYR A 78 -14.68 11.37 -7.26
N GLN A 79 -15.34 11.56 -8.40
CA GLN A 79 -15.35 12.84 -9.12
C GLN A 79 -15.92 13.97 -8.26
N ASN A 80 -17.00 13.70 -7.52
CA ASN A 80 -17.69 14.70 -6.73
C ASN A 80 -16.96 15.03 -5.41
N ASN A 81 -16.27 14.07 -4.80
CA ASN A 81 -15.78 14.21 -3.43
C ASN A 81 -14.25 14.16 -3.29
N CYS A 82 -13.56 13.51 -4.21
CA CYS A 82 -12.13 13.18 -4.06
C CYS A 82 -11.24 13.87 -5.10
N GLN A 83 -11.76 14.10 -6.32
CA GLN A 83 -10.99 14.64 -7.44
C GLN A 83 -10.48 16.07 -7.22
N SER A 84 -11.09 16.82 -6.31
CA SER A 84 -10.64 18.17 -5.95
C SER A 84 -9.23 18.20 -5.36
N CYS A 85 -8.76 17.08 -4.79
CA CYS A 85 -7.43 16.97 -4.20
C CYS A 85 -6.58 15.86 -4.83
N HIS A 86 -7.21 14.77 -5.26
CA HIS A 86 -6.53 13.64 -5.90
C HIS A 86 -6.62 13.73 -7.42
N SER A 87 -5.49 13.62 -8.09
CA SER A 87 -5.45 13.33 -9.53
C SER A 87 -5.50 11.81 -9.77
N MET A 88 -5.94 11.38 -10.95
CA MET A 88 -5.92 9.95 -11.30
C MET A 88 -4.49 9.43 -11.45
N THR A 89 -3.69 10.18 -12.21
CA THR A 89 -2.30 9.90 -12.53
C THR A 89 -1.44 11.13 -12.19
N PRO A 90 -0.11 10.99 -12.08
CA PRO A 90 0.78 12.13 -11.92
C PRO A 90 0.58 13.17 -13.05
N PRO A 91 0.77 14.47 -12.76
CA PRO A 91 1.29 15.03 -11.51
C PRO A 91 0.26 15.04 -10.36
N ALA A 92 0.76 15.11 -9.12
CA ALA A 92 -0.07 15.30 -7.93
C ALA A 92 -0.58 16.76 -7.86
N ILE A 93 -1.77 16.97 -7.30
CA ILE A 93 -2.35 18.30 -7.07
C ILE A 93 -2.05 18.73 -5.62
N SER A 94 -2.93 18.36 -4.68
CA SER A 94 -2.77 18.61 -3.24
C SER A 94 -2.75 17.31 -2.42
N ALA A 95 -2.98 16.17 -3.08
CA ALA A 95 -2.87 14.84 -2.49
C ALA A 95 -2.21 13.85 -3.49
N PRO A 96 -1.77 12.67 -3.03
CA PRO A 96 -1.15 11.66 -3.89
C PRO A 96 -2.09 11.17 -5.01
N PRO A 97 -1.59 10.86 -6.22
CA PRO A 97 -2.41 10.33 -7.30
C PRO A 97 -3.04 8.98 -6.95
N ILE A 98 -4.26 8.73 -7.44
CA ILE A 98 -5.04 7.52 -7.17
C ILE A 98 -4.31 6.25 -7.62
N VAL A 99 -3.70 6.25 -8.81
CA VAL A 99 -2.97 5.07 -9.31
C VAL A 99 -1.79 4.68 -8.39
N ALA A 100 -1.13 5.68 -7.78
CA ALA A 100 -0.04 5.43 -6.83
C ALA A 100 -0.58 4.86 -5.51
N LEU A 101 -1.69 5.41 -4.99
CA LEU A 101 -2.38 4.88 -3.80
C LEU A 101 -2.83 3.43 -4.01
N ALA A 102 -3.44 3.13 -5.16
CA ALA A 102 -3.88 1.79 -5.51
C ALA A 102 -2.71 0.79 -5.47
N GLY A 103 -1.54 1.19 -5.99
CA GLY A 103 -0.30 0.41 -5.90
C GLY A 103 0.14 0.13 -4.46
N GLN A 104 0.10 1.13 -3.57
CA GLN A 104 0.46 0.94 -2.16
C GLN A 104 -0.46 -0.05 -1.44
N TYR A 105 -1.78 0.06 -1.65
CA TYR A 105 -2.73 -0.89 -1.08
C TYR A 105 -2.55 -2.30 -1.64
N ARG A 106 -2.28 -2.43 -2.94
CA ARG A 106 -1.98 -3.72 -3.58
C ARG A 106 -0.71 -4.37 -3.06
N ALA A 107 0.31 -3.59 -2.71
CA ALA A 107 1.53 -4.09 -2.09
C ALA A 107 1.30 -4.56 -0.65
N ARG A 108 0.40 -3.90 0.10
CA ARG A 108 0.17 -4.17 1.53
C ARG A 108 -0.86 -5.26 1.81
N TYR A 109 -1.85 -5.44 0.93
CA TYR A 109 -3.00 -6.31 1.14
C TYR A 109 -3.11 -7.38 0.06
N SER A 110 -3.42 -8.61 0.46
CA SER A 110 -3.71 -9.70 -0.47
C SER A 110 -5.16 -9.74 -0.96
N LYS A 111 -6.07 -9.09 -0.22
CA LYS A 111 -7.52 -9.11 -0.49
C LYS A 111 -8.10 -7.70 -0.46
N LYS A 112 -8.95 -7.40 -1.45
CA LYS A 112 -9.67 -6.13 -1.60
C LYS A 112 -10.41 -5.72 -0.33
N ALA A 113 -11.14 -6.64 0.31
CA ALA A 113 -11.92 -6.34 1.50
C ALA A 113 -11.10 -5.75 2.66
N GLY A 114 -9.86 -6.22 2.87
CA GLY A 114 -8.98 -5.68 3.90
C GLY A 114 -8.50 -4.27 3.57
N ALA A 115 -8.15 -4.03 2.31
CA ALA A 115 -7.76 -2.70 1.84
C ALA A 115 -8.93 -1.70 1.92
N VAL A 116 -10.14 -2.11 1.54
CA VAL A 116 -11.36 -1.28 1.63
C VAL A 116 -11.64 -0.89 3.07
N ALA A 117 -11.62 -1.83 4.00
CA ALA A 117 -11.87 -1.53 5.42
C ALA A 117 -10.84 -0.53 5.98
N ASP A 118 -9.57 -0.66 5.61
CA ASP A 118 -8.50 0.25 6.01
C ASP A 118 -8.68 1.65 5.41
N MET A 119 -8.97 1.74 4.10
CA MET A 119 -9.28 3.01 3.44
C MET A 119 -10.46 3.72 4.09
N VAL A 120 -11.56 3.01 4.37
CA VAL A 120 -12.75 3.58 5.02
C VAL A 120 -12.41 4.07 6.42
N SER A 121 -11.65 3.28 7.20
CA SER A 121 -11.21 3.70 8.54
C SER A 121 -10.37 4.98 8.49
N PHE A 122 -9.44 5.07 7.53
CA PHE A 122 -8.63 6.27 7.33
C PHE A 122 -9.47 7.46 6.86
N MET A 123 -10.41 7.28 5.92
CA MET A 123 -11.26 8.38 5.42
C MET A 123 -12.16 8.99 6.51
N LYS A 124 -12.69 8.17 7.42
CA LYS A 124 -13.56 8.62 8.50
C LYS A 124 -12.81 9.36 9.60
N GLU A 125 -11.60 8.92 9.91
CA GLU A 125 -10.79 9.52 10.97
C GLU A 125 -9.30 9.47 10.59
N PRO A 126 -8.87 10.36 9.67
CA PRO A 126 -7.50 10.38 9.18
C PRO A 126 -6.53 10.67 10.32
N SER A 127 -5.47 9.88 10.42
CA SER A 127 -4.36 10.14 11.30
C SER A 127 -3.08 9.56 10.71
N VAL A 128 -1.93 10.09 11.12
CA VAL A 128 -0.61 9.61 10.67
C VAL A 128 -0.46 8.11 10.92
N GLY A 129 -0.91 7.61 12.08
CA GLY A 129 -0.81 6.20 12.45
C GLY A 129 -1.75 5.25 11.70
N LYS A 130 -2.80 5.78 11.05
CA LYS A 130 -3.75 5.00 10.24
C LYS A 130 -3.46 5.07 8.74
N SER A 131 -2.50 5.89 8.32
CA SER A 131 -2.18 5.97 6.91
C SER A 131 -1.28 4.82 6.49
N ILE A 132 -1.51 4.33 5.28
CA ILE A 132 -0.60 3.39 4.61
C ILE A 132 0.72 4.05 4.17
N LEU A 133 0.76 5.39 4.13
CA LEU A 133 1.90 6.14 3.60
C LEU A 133 2.87 6.57 4.70
N GLY A 134 4.15 6.68 4.32
CA GLY A 134 5.21 7.14 5.22
C GLY A 134 5.13 8.63 5.56
N SER A 135 5.88 9.04 6.59
CA SER A 135 5.84 10.39 7.16
C SER A 135 6.10 11.52 6.14
N SER A 136 6.97 11.28 5.16
CA SER A 136 7.30 12.21 4.08
C SER A 136 6.09 12.64 3.25
N THR A 137 5.03 11.83 3.19
CA THR A 137 3.78 12.20 2.51
C THR A 137 3.08 13.34 3.24
N PHE A 138 3.02 13.31 4.58
CA PHE A 138 2.37 14.37 5.35
C PHE A 138 3.17 15.67 5.35
N GLU A 139 4.50 15.58 5.26
CA GLU A 139 5.35 16.76 5.07
C GLU A 139 5.05 17.46 3.74
N ARG A 140 4.70 16.68 2.71
CA ARG A 140 4.40 17.20 1.37
C ARG A 140 2.96 17.68 1.20
N PHE A 141 1.98 16.89 1.64
CA PHE A 141 0.55 17.09 1.35
C PHE A 141 -0.28 17.48 2.59
N GLY A 142 0.28 17.34 3.79
CA GLY A 142 -0.48 17.43 5.03
C GLY A 142 -1.33 16.20 5.29
N LEU A 143 -2.19 16.30 6.29
CA LEU A 143 -3.15 15.24 6.65
C LEU A 143 -4.46 15.45 5.88
N MET A 144 -4.97 14.38 5.28
CA MET A 144 -6.27 14.38 4.61
C MET A 144 -7.38 14.78 5.60
N PRO A 145 -8.35 15.63 5.22
CA PRO A 145 -9.50 15.93 6.07
C PRO A 145 -10.43 14.70 6.21
N ALA A 146 -11.16 14.63 7.32
CA ALA A 146 -12.17 13.60 7.52
C ALA A 146 -13.31 13.75 6.50
N ILE A 147 -13.73 12.63 5.91
CA ILE A 147 -14.78 12.59 4.89
C ILE A 147 -16.10 12.21 5.54
N SER A 148 -17.10 13.08 5.40
CA SER A 148 -18.45 12.90 5.94
C SER A 148 -19.40 12.33 4.89
N LEU A 149 -19.10 11.13 4.36
CA LEU A 149 -19.99 10.37 3.48
C LEU A 149 -20.56 9.15 4.22
N PRO A 150 -21.69 8.58 3.76
CA PRO A 150 -22.17 7.29 4.25
C PRO A 150 -21.12 6.20 4.08
N ASP A 151 -21.07 5.24 5.02
CA ASP A 151 -20.10 4.14 4.97
C ASP A 151 -20.20 3.36 3.66
N GLU A 152 -21.40 3.16 3.12
CA GLU A 152 -21.62 2.49 1.83
C GLU A 152 -20.93 3.23 0.65
N GLU A 153 -20.98 4.56 0.63
CA GLU A 153 -20.32 5.36 -0.41
C GLU A 153 -18.80 5.32 -0.27
N LEU A 154 -18.29 5.35 0.97
CA LEU A 154 -16.87 5.19 1.27
C LEU A 154 -16.37 3.80 0.85
N GLU A 155 -17.14 2.75 1.07
CA GLU A 155 -16.83 1.39 0.64
C GLU A 155 -16.80 1.27 -0.89
N LYS A 156 -17.77 1.87 -1.59
CA LYS A 156 -17.83 1.91 -3.06
C LYS A 156 -16.58 2.58 -3.63
N VAL A 157 -16.25 3.79 -3.17
CA VAL A 157 -15.10 4.55 -3.71
C VAL A 157 -13.76 3.92 -3.34
N ALA A 158 -13.62 3.34 -2.14
CA ALA A 158 -12.43 2.59 -1.74
C ALA A 158 -12.25 1.33 -2.60
N GLY A 159 -13.35 0.62 -2.86
CA GLY A 159 -13.36 -0.53 -3.76
C GLY A 159 -12.96 -0.15 -5.18
N TRP A 160 -13.45 0.97 -5.68
CA TRP A 160 -13.08 1.50 -6.99
C TRP A 160 -11.61 1.95 -7.05
N LEU A 161 -11.09 2.59 -6.01
CA LEU A 161 -9.67 2.98 -5.90
C LEU A 161 -8.75 1.76 -6.05
N TRP A 162 -9.07 0.66 -5.37
CA TRP A 162 -8.34 -0.60 -5.50
C TRP A 162 -8.27 -1.14 -6.94
N ASP A 163 -9.34 -0.92 -7.72
CA ASP A 163 -9.44 -1.36 -9.11
C ASP A 163 -8.64 -0.45 -10.07
N GLN A 164 -8.21 0.74 -9.63
CA GLN A 164 -7.36 1.65 -10.42
C GLN A 164 -5.89 1.23 -10.45
N TYR A 165 -5.54 0.09 -9.87
CA TYR A 165 -4.18 -0.42 -9.89
C TYR A 165 -3.74 -0.79 -11.31
N ASP A 166 -2.66 -0.18 -11.76
CA ASP A 166 -1.95 -0.55 -12.98
C ASP A 166 -0.56 -1.11 -12.61
N PRO A 167 -0.28 -2.41 -12.87
CA PRO A 167 1.03 -3.00 -12.59
C PRO A 167 2.16 -2.43 -13.46
N ASN A 168 1.83 -1.77 -14.56
CA ASN A 168 2.80 -1.11 -15.44
C ASN A 168 3.01 0.36 -15.08
N PHE A 169 2.30 0.88 -14.08
CA PHE A 169 2.49 2.23 -13.59
C PHE A 169 3.87 2.35 -12.94
N GLN A 170 4.81 2.86 -13.72
CA GLN A 170 6.09 3.37 -13.22
C GLN A 170 5.83 4.71 -12.56
N GLY A 171 5.20 4.69 -11.39
CA GLY A 171 5.15 5.86 -10.53
C GLY A 171 6.59 6.30 -10.31
N GLY A 172 6.88 7.58 -10.53
CA GLY A 172 8.18 8.20 -10.25
C GLY A 172 8.49 8.15 -8.75
N GLY A 173 8.64 6.94 -8.23
CA GLY A 173 9.13 6.60 -6.94
C GLY A 173 10.60 6.35 -7.14
N ASP A 174 11.38 7.38 -6.86
CA ASP A 174 12.77 7.25 -6.49
C ASP A 174 12.79 6.45 -5.17
N CYS A 175 12.60 5.13 -5.26
CA CYS A 175 13.01 4.21 -4.22
C CYS A 175 14.53 4.05 -4.37
N GLN A 176 15.26 5.02 -3.84
CA GLN A 176 16.72 4.99 -3.68
C GLN A 176 17.08 5.38 -2.25
#